data_AF-A0A022QCG2-F1
#
_entry.id   AF-A0A022QCG2-F1
#
_cell.length_a   1.000
_cell.length_b   1.000
_cell.length_c   1.000
_cell.angle_alpha   90.00
_cell.angle_beta   90.00
_cell.angle_gamma   90.00
#
_symmetry.space_group_name_H-M   'P 1'
#
loop_
_entity.id
_entity.type
_entity.pdbx_description
1 polymer ?
#
loop_
_entity_poly.entity_id
_entity_poly.type
_entity_poly.pdbx_seq_one_letter_code
_entity_poly.pdbx_strand_id
1 'polypeptide(L)'
;MGKLSSIQNKWARDTLNDIESLTEEKIDQVTNEFLKDLKEGSVEAKGWPSYWSAYCVSKAAVTAYTRILAKKYPKILINAVCPGWVHTDLSQHSGPLTPEQGAKSPVRLAMLPENGPSGLLFYRMQVSSF
;
A
#
# COMPACT_ATOMS: atom_id res chain seq x y z
N MET A 1 0.07 1.83 -7.45
CA MET A 1 -0.47 0.46 -7.42
C MET A 1 -0.91 0.03 -6.01
N GLY A 2 -0.33 0.52 -4.91
CA GLY A 2 -0.84 0.23 -3.55
C GLY A 2 -2.00 1.11 -3.06
N LYS A 3 -2.75 1.75 -3.96
CA LYS A 3 -3.89 2.62 -3.57
C LYS A 3 -5.13 1.77 -3.39
N LEU A 4 -5.93 2.07 -2.38
CA LEU A 4 -7.23 1.43 -2.11
C LEU A 4 -8.21 1.63 -3.28
N SER A 5 -8.07 2.71 -4.05
CA SER A 5 -8.85 2.95 -5.27
C SER A 5 -8.69 1.87 -6.34
N SER A 6 -7.65 1.03 -6.25
CA SER A 6 -7.44 -0.10 -7.17
C SER A 6 -8.30 -1.32 -6.83
N ILE A 7 -8.87 -1.41 -5.62
CA ILE A 7 -9.73 -2.52 -5.18
C ILE A 7 -11.19 -2.07 -5.30
N GLN A 8 -11.94 -2.65 -6.24
CA GLN A 8 -13.38 -2.36 -6.43
C GLN A 8 -14.27 -3.18 -5.49
N ASN A 9 -13.73 -4.24 -4.88
CA ASN A 9 -14.37 -4.99 -3.82
C ASN A 9 -14.64 -4.05 -2.64
N LYS A 10 -15.90 -3.61 -2.52
CA LYS A 10 -16.31 -2.57 -1.58
C LYS A 10 -16.02 -2.96 -0.14
N TRP A 11 -16.33 -4.20 0.24
CA TRP A 11 -16.06 -4.69 1.60
C TRP A 11 -14.57 -4.61 1.94
N ALA A 12 -13.70 -5.12 1.07
CA ALA A 12 -12.27 -5.10 1.29
C ALA A 12 -11.73 -3.67 1.37
N ARG A 13 -12.16 -2.81 0.45
CA ARG A 13 -11.73 -1.40 0.40
C ARG A 13 -12.17 -0.63 1.64
N ASP A 14 -13.44 -0.76 2.03
CA ASP A 14 -13.99 -0.05 3.17
C ASP A 14 -13.35 -0.56 4.48
N THR A 15 -13.10 -1.86 4.60
CA THR A 15 -12.39 -2.49 5.74
C THR A 15 -10.96 -1.95 5.89
N LEU A 16 -10.19 -1.84 4.80
CA LEU A 16 -8.83 -1.33 4.84
C LEU A 16 -8.76 0.20 5.04
N ASN A 17 -9.82 0.93 4.71
CA ASN A 17 -9.87 2.38 4.84
C ASN A 17 -10.26 2.86 6.25
N ASP A 18 -11.06 2.08 6.98
CA ASP A 18 -11.58 2.44 8.31
C ASP A 18 -10.51 2.39 9.41
N ILE A 19 -9.85 3.53 9.68
CA ILE A 19 -8.75 3.66 10.64
C ILE A 19 -9.15 3.29 12.06
N GLU A 20 -10.37 3.67 12.44
CA GLU A 20 -10.79 3.57 13.84
C GLU A 20 -10.96 2.11 14.25
N SER A 21 -11.39 1.28 13.30
CA SER A 21 -11.62 -0.13 13.52
C SER A 21 -10.56 -1.05 12.91
N LEU A 22 -9.54 -0.51 12.21
CA LEU A 22 -8.50 -1.28 11.54
C LEU A 22 -7.62 -2.06 12.54
N THR A 23 -7.46 -3.36 12.29
CA THR A 23 -6.58 -4.25 13.07
C THR A 23 -5.80 -5.19 12.14
N GLU A 24 -4.78 -5.86 12.67
CA GLU A 24 -4.00 -6.85 11.90
C GLU A 24 -4.90 -7.99 11.42
N GLU A 25 -5.83 -8.44 12.27
CA GLU A 25 -6.79 -9.51 11.94
C GLU A 25 -7.72 -9.13 10.80
N LYS A 26 -8.13 -7.86 10.71
CA LYS A 26 -8.95 -7.39 9.57
C LYS A 26 -8.16 -7.34 8.26
N ILE A 27 -6.88 -6.97 8.33
CA ILE A 27 -6.00 -7.05 7.16
C ILE A 27 -5.88 -8.51 6.72
N ASP A 28 -5.69 -9.44 7.66
CA ASP A 28 -5.62 -10.87 7.39
C ASP A 28 -6.92 -11.44 6.83
N GLN A 29 -8.08 -10.99 7.32
CA GLN A 29 -9.37 -11.38 6.75
C GLN A 29 -9.48 -10.96 5.28
N VAL A 30 -9.09 -9.73 4.96
CA VAL A 30 -9.12 -9.22 3.57
C VAL A 30 -8.17 -9.99 2.66
N THR A 31 -6.94 -10.26 3.11
CA THR A 31 -5.96 -11.01 2.30
C THR A 31 -6.35 -12.48 2.14
N ASN A 32 -6.91 -13.11 3.17
CA ASN A 32 -7.38 -14.50 3.09
C ASN A 32 -8.59 -14.66 2.16
N GLU A 33 -9.56 -13.75 2.21
CA GLU A 33 -10.70 -13.79 1.27
C GLU A 33 -10.22 -13.56 -0.17
N PHE A 34 -9.26 -12.64 -0.39
CA PHE A 34 -8.64 -12.48 -1.71
C PHE A 34 -7.96 -13.77 -2.20
N LEU A 35 -7.19 -14.46 -1.35
CA LEU A 35 -6.50 -15.70 -1.72
C LEU A 35 -7.49 -16.83 -2.06
N LYS A 36 -8.59 -16.92 -1.32
CA LYS A 36 -9.69 -17.84 -1.61
C LYS A 36 -10.32 -17.52 -2.97
N ASP A 37 -10.66 -16.27 -3.21
CA ASP A 37 -11.29 -15.82 -4.46
C ASP A 37 -10.38 -16.01 -5.67
N LEU A 38 -9.07 -15.79 -5.47
CA LEU A 38 -8.04 -16.08 -6.46
C LEU A 38 -8.00 -17.58 -6.81
N LYS A 39 -8.04 -18.45 -5.80
CA LYS A 39 -8.05 -19.91 -5.98
C LYS A 39 -9.32 -20.41 -6.68
N GLU A 40 -10.45 -19.77 -6.40
CA GLU A 40 -11.76 -20.08 -7.01
C GLU A 40 -11.92 -19.47 -8.41
N GLY A 41 -10.98 -18.66 -8.89
CA GLY A 41 -11.06 -18.00 -10.19
C GLY A 41 -12.11 -16.88 -10.26
N SER A 42 -12.50 -16.30 -9.12
CA SER A 42 -13.59 -15.31 -9.00
C SER A 42 -13.11 -13.87 -8.78
N VAL A 43 -11.83 -13.59 -9.02
CA VAL A 43 -11.16 -12.28 -8.81
C VAL A 43 -11.96 -11.12 -9.41
N GLU A 44 -12.18 -11.14 -10.73
CA GLU A 44 -12.86 -10.04 -11.42
C GLU A 44 -14.34 -9.94 -11.04
N ALA A 45 -15.03 -11.09 -10.95
CA ALA A 45 -16.44 -11.16 -10.58
C ALA A 45 -16.72 -10.58 -9.19
N LYS A 46 -15.76 -10.69 -8.26
CA LYS A 46 -15.85 -10.14 -6.89
C LYS A 46 -15.20 -8.76 -6.75
N GLY A 47 -14.84 -8.10 -7.85
CA GLY A 47 -14.32 -6.73 -7.86
C GLY A 47 -12.87 -6.59 -7.37
N TRP A 48 -12.11 -7.68 -7.33
CA TRP A 48 -10.67 -7.58 -7.11
C TRP A 48 -9.97 -7.02 -8.37
N PRO A 49 -8.75 -6.46 -8.24
CA PRO A 49 -8.06 -5.90 -9.39
C PRO A 49 -7.79 -6.97 -10.46
N SER A 50 -8.16 -6.75 -11.72
CA SER A 50 -7.96 -7.72 -12.81
C SER A 50 -6.48 -7.85 -13.24
N TYR A 51 -5.69 -6.78 -13.07
CA TYR A 51 -4.26 -6.77 -13.40
C TYR A 51 -3.42 -6.57 -12.15
N TRP A 52 -2.29 -7.28 -12.08
CA TRP A 52 -1.37 -7.22 -10.94
C TRP A 52 -2.08 -7.47 -9.60
N SER A 53 -3.10 -8.33 -9.59
CA SER A 53 -4.08 -8.45 -8.50
C SER A 53 -3.44 -8.64 -7.13
N ALA A 54 -2.61 -9.67 -6.99
CA ALA A 54 -1.91 -9.98 -5.74
C ALA A 54 -0.94 -8.86 -5.32
N TYR A 55 -0.32 -8.17 -6.28
CA TYR A 55 0.56 -7.04 -6.00
C TYR A 55 -0.25 -5.84 -5.45
N CYS A 56 -1.38 -5.51 -6.08
CA CYS A 56 -2.26 -4.44 -5.63
C CYS A 56 -2.79 -4.71 -4.22
N VAL A 57 -3.31 -5.92 -3.97
CA VAL A 57 -3.85 -6.32 -2.65
C VAL A 57 -2.75 -6.34 -1.58
N SER A 58 -1.56 -6.90 -1.87
CA SER A 58 -0.46 -6.90 -0.89
C SER A 58 0.04 -5.50 -0.54
N LYS A 59 0.12 -4.58 -1.51
CA LYS A 59 0.54 -3.20 -1.25
C LYS A 59 -0.54 -2.36 -0.55
N ALA A 60 -1.82 -2.64 -0.79
CA ALA A 60 -2.91 -2.08 -0.01
C ALA A 60 -2.84 -2.54 1.46
N ALA A 61 -2.60 -3.84 1.70
CA ALA A 61 -2.41 -4.39 3.05
C ALA A 61 -1.21 -3.76 3.78
N VAL A 62 -0.05 -3.62 3.14
CA VAL A 62 1.13 -2.93 3.72
C VAL A 62 0.80 -1.48 4.09
N THR A 63 0.04 -0.80 3.24
CA THR A 63 -0.35 0.60 3.47
C THR A 63 -1.32 0.71 4.65
N ALA A 64 -2.27 -0.21 4.78
CA ALA A 64 -3.15 -0.31 5.95
C ALA A 64 -2.35 -0.61 7.23
N TYR A 65 -1.44 -1.58 7.18
CA TYR A 65 -0.59 -1.97 8.30
C TYR A 65 0.31 -0.84 8.79
N THR A 66 0.83 -0.01 7.87
CA THR A 66 1.59 1.20 8.20
C THR A 66 0.83 2.12 9.16
N ARG A 67 -0.51 2.25 8.99
CA ARG A 67 -1.35 3.09 9.85
C ARG A 67 -1.53 2.50 11.24
N ILE A 68 -1.69 1.17 11.34
CA ILE A 68 -1.73 0.44 12.61
C ILE A 68 -0.44 0.70 13.38
N LEU A 69 0.70 0.51 12.72
CA LEU A 69 2.01 0.71 13.33
C LEU A 69 2.24 2.15 13.77
N ALA A 70 1.86 3.14 12.95
CA ALA A 70 1.98 4.55 13.31
C ALA A 70 1.16 4.91 14.56
N LYS A 71 -0.05 4.35 14.72
CA LYS A 71 -0.88 4.52 15.93
C LYS A 71 -0.27 3.81 17.15
N LYS A 72 0.29 2.61 16.95
CA LYS A 72 0.90 1.78 18.00
C LYS A 72 2.21 2.37 18.53
N TYR A 73 2.98 3.03 17.67
CA TYR A 73 4.31 3.57 18.00
C TYR A 73 4.40 5.07 17.71
N PRO A 74 3.78 5.95 18.54
CA PRO A 74 3.72 7.39 18.27
C PRO A 74 5.08 8.10 18.31
N LYS A 75 6.13 7.47 18.83
CA LYS A 75 7.50 7.99 18.85
C LYS A 75 8.33 7.61 17.60
N ILE A 76 7.78 6.79 16.71
CA ILE A 76 8.43 6.36 15.47
C ILE A 76 7.63 6.93 14.29
N LEU A 77 8.32 7.55 13.33
CA LEU A 77 7.70 8.01 12.10
C LEU A 77 7.58 6.84 11.12
N ILE A 78 6.35 6.35 10.93
CA ILE A 78 6.05 5.15 10.14
C ILE A 78 5.17 5.55 8.98
N ASN A 79 5.70 5.51 7.75
CA ASN A 79 5.00 5.93 6.54
C ASN A 79 5.20 4.93 5.41
N ALA A 80 4.26 4.91 4.46
CA ALA A 80 4.34 4.14 3.24
C ALA A 80 4.69 5.06 2.07
N VAL A 81 5.44 4.54 1.08
CA VAL A 81 5.79 5.31 -0.11
C VAL A 81 5.76 4.49 -1.37
N CYS A 82 5.16 5.05 -2.42
CA CYS A 82 5.28 4.58 -3.78
C CYS A 82 6.37 5.42 -4.49
N PRO A 83 7.51 4.82 -4.90
CA PRO A 83 8.63 5.55 -5.49
C PRO A 83 8.37 6.00 -6.94
N GLY A 84 7.22 5.66 -7.51
CA GLY A 84 6.94 5.76 -8.94
C GLY A 84 7.31 4.48 -9.68
N TRP A 85 7.30 4.55 -11.02
CA TRP A 85 7.71 3.43 -11.88
C TRP A 85 9.21 3.54 -12.17
N VAL A 86 9.98 2.61 -11.60
CA VAL A 86 11.44 2.67 -11.55
C VAL A 86 12.07 1.58 -12.41
N HIS A 87 13.08 1.93 -13.20
CA HIS A 87 13.88 1.09 -14.07
C HIS A 87 14.68 0.05 -13.26
N THR A 88 14.04 -1.09 -13.01
CA THR A 88 14.55 -2.21 -12.21
C THR A 88 14.12 -3.53 -12.82
N ASP A 89 14.72 -4.64 -12.40
CA ASP A 89 14.33 -6.00 -12.80
C ASP A 89 12.84 -6.27 -12.56
N LEU A 90 12.28 -5.77 -11.44
CA LEU A 90 10.85 -5.88 -11.12
C LEU A 90 9.96 -5.26 -12.21
N SER A 91 10.42 -4.15 -12.79
CA SER A 91 9.72 -3.47 -13.90
C SER A 91 10.12 -4.02 -15.27
N GLN A 92 10.99 -5.03 -15.35
CA GLN A 92 11.67 -5.44 -16.58
C GLN A 92 12.33 -4.25 -17.29
N HIS A 93 13.01 -3.39 -16.54
CA HIS A 93 13.71 -2.22 -17.07
C HIS A 93 12.81 -1.25 -17.87
N SER A 94 11.50 -1.23 -17.63
CA SER A 94 10.54 -0.39 -18.38
C SER A 94 10.22 0.96 -17.74
N GLY A 95 10.66 1.19 -16.50
CA GLY A 95 10.35 2.43 -15.78
C GLY A 95 11.08 3.67 -16.30
N PRO A 96 10.44 4.85 -16.33
CA PRO A 96 11.09 6.10 -16.76
C PRO A 96 12.05 6.69 -15.71
N LEU A 97 11.97 6.23 -14.44
CA LEU A 97 12.83 6.71 -13.37
C LEU A 97 14.04 5.78 -13.17
N THR A 98 15.23 6.33 -12.95
CA THR A 98 16.38 5.52 -12.52
C THR A 98 16.20 5.05 -11.06
N PRO A 99 16.91 4.00 -10.62
CA PRO A 99 16.94 3.58 -9.21
C PRO A 99 17.24 4.74 -8.25
N GLU A 100 18.21 5.59 -8.58
CA GLU A 100 18.59 6.76 -7.77
C GLU A 100 17.44 7.77 -7.68
N GLN A 101 16.71 8.00 -8.77
CA GLN A 101 15.55 8.89 -8.77
C GLN A 101 14.39 8.33 -7.94
N GLY A 102 14.15 7.01 -8.01
CA GLY A 102 13.15 6.33 -7.19
C GLY A 102 13.48 6.37 -5.69
N ALA A 103 14.76 6.19 -5.35
CA ALA A 103 15.27 6.14 -3.98
C ALA A 103 15.13 7.48 -3.21
N LYS A 104 15.06 8.62 -3.90
CA LYS A 104 14.91 9.94 -3.26
C LYS A 104 13.75 10.00 -2.28
N SER A 105 12.62 9.38 -2.62
CA SER A 105 11.40 9.43 -1.80
C SER A 105 11.49 8.62 -0.50
N PRO A 106 11.85 7.32 -0.49
CA PRO A 106 12.06 6.59 0.77
C PRO A 106 13.21 7.17 1.60
N VAL A 107 14.31 7.62 0.98
CA VAL A 107 15.43 8.25 1.70
C VAL A 107 14.99 9.53 2.42
N ARG A 108 14.18 10.38 1.78
CA ARG A 108 13.60 11.55 2.45
C ARG A 108 12.77 11.16 3.66
N LEU A 109 11.93 10.13 3.55
CA LEU A 109 11.09 9.69 4.68
C LEU A 109 11.92 9.13 5.84
N ALA A 110 13.03 8.45 5.54
CA ALA A 110 13.96 7.95 6.55
C ALA A 110 14.73 9.08 7.27
N MET A 111 14.84 10.26 6.66
CA MET A 111 15.53 11.43 7.21
C MET A 111 14.57 12.53 7.70
N LEU A 112 13.30 12.19 7.96
CA LEU A 112 12.37 13.17 8.53
C LEU A 112 12.84 13.64 9.92
N PRO A 113 12.65 14.92 10.26
CA PRO A 113 12.88 15.40 11.62
C PRO A 113 11.91 14.71 12.59
N GLU A 114 12.21 14.69 13.89
CA GLU A 114 11.40 13.98 14.91
C GLU A 114 9.92 14.38 14.93
N ASN A 115 9.59 15.61 14.50
CA ASN A 115 8.24 16.14 14.39
C ASN A 115 7.61 15.95 13.00
N GLY A 116 8.17 15.07 12.18
CA GLY A 116 7.68 14.75 10.85
C GLY A 116 6.33 14.00 10.86
N PRO A 117 5.69 13.87 9.69
CA PRO A 117 4.44 13.13 9.58
C PRO A 117 4.63 11.63 9.85
N SER A 118 3.59 10.99 10.38
CA SER A 118 3.52 9.53 10.57
C SER A 118 2.14 9.03 10.13
N GLY A 119 2.06 7.76 9.72
CA GLY A 119 0.83 7.10 9.30
C GLY A 119 0.29 7.55 7.94
N LEU A 120 1.13 8.12 7.07
CA LEU A 120 0.73 8.60 5.75
C LEU A 120 1.22 7.70 4.61
N LEU A 121 0.53 7.81 3.46
CA LEU A 121 0.98 7.29 2.18
C LEU A 121 1.54 8.42 1.32
N PHE A 122 2.72 8.22 0.74
CA PHE A 122 3.33 9.14 -0.20
C PHE A 122 3.38 8.56 -1.61
N TYR A 123 3.05 9.37 -2.62
CA TYR A 123 3.43 9.12 -4.00
C TYR A 123 4.60 10.02 -4.35
N ARG A 124 5.78 9.41 -4.50
CA ARG A 124 7.06 10.11 -4.61
C ARG A 124 7.21 11.11 -3.45
N MET A 125 7.18 12.41 -3.73
CA MET A 125 7.43 13.46 -2.74
C MET A 125 6.16 14.07 -2.13
N GLN A 126 4.98 13.62 -2.58
CA GLN A 126 3.70 14.21 -2.20
C GLN A 126 2.87 13.23 -1.37
N VAL A 127 2.15 13.75 -0.38
CA VAL A 127 1.13 12.97 0.34
C VAL A 127 0.06 12.56 -0.66
N SER A 128 -0.33 11.29 -0.62
CA SER A 128 -1.41 10.73 -1.42
C SER A 128 -2.57 10.36 -0.51
N SER A 129 -3.78 10.34 -1.07
CA SER A 129 -4.86 9.57 -0.47
C SER A 129 -4.48 8.09 -0.44
N PHE A 130 -5.03 7.39 0.56
CA PHE A 130 -5.01 5.94 0.65
C PHE A 130 -5.79 5.31 -0.51
#